data_AF-A0AAD1SGZ5-F1
#
_entry.id   AF-A0AAD1SGZ5-F1
#
_cell.length_a   1.000
_cell.length_b   1.000
_cell.length_c   1.000
_cell.angle_alpha   90.00
_cell.angle_beta   90.00
_cell.angle_gamma   90.00
#
_symmetry.space_group_name_H-M   'P 1'
#
loop_
_entity.id
_entity.type
_entity.pdbx_description
1 polymer ?
#
loop_
_entity_poly.entity_id
_entity_poly.type
_entity_poly.pdbx_seq_one_letter_code
_entity_poly.pdbx_strand_id
1 'polypeptide(L)'
;MVKTDTEKIIKNSPRHHQNLTPGEKIALMDLRQDPNIIIRSSDKGGATVIQSYDNYRIEVYRQLNDTLTYARLTFDPTKKFQMRIQNHIDLGKQMEYLDLKTAQFLFVEYPRHPVLYTLPKIHKDPIRPPGRPIVSANDSLLEPIAKYIDLFIK
;
A
#
# COMPACT_ATOMS: atom_id res chain seq x y z
N MET A 1 19.40 -4.75 19.52
CA MET A 1 20.66 -5.50 19.34
C MET A 1 20.55 -6.34 18.06
N VAL A 2 20.46 -5.70 16.88
CA VAL A 2 20.26 -6.37 15.57
C VAL A 2 21.05 -5.70 14.43
N LYS A 3 21.39 -4.40 14.55
CA LYS A 3 22.13 -3.66 13.51
C LYS A 3 23.60 -4.10 13.36
N THR A 4 24.24 -4.53 14.45
CA THR A 4 25.68 -4.86 14.45
C THR A 4 25.98 -6.19 13.77
N ASP A 5 25.03 -7.13 13.75
CA ASP A 5 25.22 -8.45 13.17
C ASP A 5 25.08 -8.44 11.64
N THR A 6 24.24 -7.56 11.09
CA THR A 6 24.10 -7.40 9.63
C THR A 6 25.36 -6.85 8.98
N GLU A 7 26.10 -5.95 9.66
CA GLU A 7 27.32 -5.35 9.11
C GLU A 7 28.48 -6.35 9.01
N LYS A 8 28.59 -7.29 9.95
CA LYS A 8 29.59 -8.37 9.91
C LYS A 8 29.32 -9.40 8.81
N ILE A 9 28.05 -9.68 8.51
CA ILE A 9 27.65 -10.59 7.42
C ILE A 9 27.97 -9.99 6.04
N ILE A 10 27.77 -8.68 5.87
CA ILE A 10 28.08 -7.99 4.61
C ILE A 10 29.60 -7.95 4.36
N LYS A 11 30.42 -7.71 5.40
CA LYS A 11 31.89 -7.67 5.27
C LYS A 11 32.55 -9.02 4.93
N ASN A 12 31.92 -10.13 5.28
CA ASN A 12 32.44 -11.50 5.05
C ASN A 12 31.65 -12.30 4.00
N SER A 13 30.79 -11.64 3.20
CA SER A 13 30.06 -12.35 2.16
C SER A 13 31.02 -12.85 1.07
N PRO A 14 31.01 -14.15 0.73
CA PRO A 14 31.75 -14.63 -0.45
C PRO A 14 31.32 -13.81 -1.66
N ARG A 15 32.25 -13.57 -2.61
CA ARG A 15 31.98 -12.81 -3.85
C ARG A 15 30.58 -13.19 -4.35
N HIS A 16 29.70 -12.21 -4.46
CA HIS A 16 28.30 -12.42 -4.78
C HIS A 16 28.23 -13.13 -6.14
N HIS A 17 28.03 -14.44 -6.12
CA HIS A 17 27.83 -15.18 -7.36
C HIS A 17 26.49 -14.71 -7.90
N GLN A 18 26.46 -14.31 -9.17
CA GLN A 18 25.19 -13.99 -9.82
C GLN A 18 24.38 -15.28 -9.86
N ASN A 19 23.29 -15.33 -9.10
CA ASN A 19 22.38 -16.48 -9.00
C ASN A 19 21.40 -16.55 -10.18
N LEU A 20 21.53 -15.63 -11.13
CA LEU A 20 20.72 -15.54 -12.34
C LEU A 20 21.66 -15.48 -13.54
N THR A 21 21.43 -16.39 -14.49
CA THR A 21 22.03 -16.36 -15.81
C THR A 21 21.61 -15.09 -16.57
N PRO A 22 22.36 -14.67 -17.61
CA PRO A 22 21.94 -13.56 -18.46
C PRO A 22 20.54 -13.76 -19.06
N GLY A 23 20.20 -14.98 -19.47
CA GLY A 23 18.88 -15.31 -20.01
C GLY A 23 17.75 -15.14 -19.00
N GLU A 24 17.93 -15.60 -17.75
CA GLU A 24 16.94 -15.41 -16.68
C GLU A 24 16.74 -13.94 -16.33
N LYS A 25 17.81 -13.14 -16.35
CA LYS A 25 17.69 -11.68 -16.14
C LYS A 25 16.86 -11.02 -17.23
N ILE A 26 17.10 -11.39 -18.49
CA ILE A 26 16.30 -10.89 -19.63
C ILE A 26 14.85 -11.33 -19.47
N ALA A 27 14.60 -12.61 -19.20
CA ALA A 27 13.24 -13.12 -18.99
C ALA A 27 12.49 -12.41 -17.84
N LEU A 28 13.18 -12.10 -16.73
CA LEU A 28 12.61 -11.33 -15.63
C LEU A 28 12.34 -9.87 -16.01
N MET A 29 13.20 -9.27 -16.84
CA MET A 29 12.97 -7.92 -17.38
C MET A 29 11.76 -7.92 -18.31
N ASP A 30 11.66 -8.90 -19.22
CA ASP A 30 10.53 -9.05 -20.14
C ASP A 30 9.22 -9.26 -19.37
N LEU A 31 9.22 -10.17 -18.39
CA LEU A 31 8.06 -10.44 -17.53
C LEU A 31 7.64 -9.19 -16.75
N ARG A 32 8.59 -8.38 -16.27
CA ARG A 32 8.29 -7.12 -15.57
C ARG A 32 7.71 -6.06 -16.52
N GLN A 33 8.06 -6.10 -17.80
CA GLN A 33 7.63 -5.12 -18.79
C GLN A 33 6.34 -5.50 -19.51
N ASP A 34 5.90 -6.76 -19.45
CA ASP A 34 4.66 -7.22 -20.07
C ASP A 34 3.42 -6.54 -19.44
N PRO A 35 2.69 -5.69 -20.19
CA PRO A 35 1.53 -4.98 -19.66
C PRO A 35 0.28 -5.88 -19.54
N ASN A 36 0.30 -7.08 -20.11
CA ASN A 36 -0.86 -7.98 -20.15
C ASN A 36 -0.98 -8.85 -18.91
N ILE A 37 0.01 -8.82 -18.02
CA ILE A 37 0.03 -9.61 -16.79
C ILE A 37 0.09 -8.72 -15.56
N ILE A 38 -0.33 -9.28 -14.44
CA ILE A 38 -0.11 -8.70 -13.13
C ILE A 38 0.43 -9.74 -12.18
N ILE A 39 1.45 -9.35 -11.43
CA ILE A 39 2.11 -10.19 -10.43
C ILE A 39 1.71 -9.68 -9.04
N ARG A 40 1.11 -10.55 -8.23
CA ARG A 40 0.67 -10.25 -6.86
C ARG A 40 0.96 -11.41 -5.92
N SER A 41 1.20 -11.10 -4.65
CA SER A 41 1.19 -12.13 -3.60
C SER A 41 -0.23 -12.65 -3.40
N SER A 42 -0.35 -13.94 -3.14
CA SER A 42 -1.61 -14.55 -2.73
C SER A 42 -2.07 -14.05 -1.36
N ASP A 43 -3.37 -14.09 -1.14
CA ASP A 43 -3.98 -13.71 0.14
C ASP A 43 -3.55 -14.58 1.33
N LYS A 44 -3.26 -15.86 1.06
CA LYS A 44 -2.85 -16.87 2.03
C LYS A 44 -1.89 -17.86 1.38
N GLY A 45 -0.92 -18.35 2.15
CA GLY A 45 0.00 -19.42 1.73
C GLY A 45 1.30 -18.93 1.08
N GLY A 46 1.53 -17.61 0.99
CA GLY A 46 2.82 -17.06 0.56
C GLY A 46 3.17 -17.26 -0.93
N ALA A 47 2.24 -17.77 -1.73
CA ALA A 47 2.45 -17.98 -3.16
C ALA A 47 2.49 -16.65 -3.95
N THR A 48 3.27 -16.63 -5.03
CA THR A 48 3.25 -15.58 -6.06
C THR A 48 2.25 -15.98 -7.14
N VAL A 49 1.36 -15.07 -7.51
CA VAL A 49 0.33 -15.29 -8.53
C VAL A 49 0.61 -14.39 -9.72
N ILE A 50 0.70 -15.01 -10.89
CA ILE A 50 0.75 -14.34 -12.20
C ILE A 50 -0.61 -14.58 -12.84
N GLN A 51 -1.28 -13.51 -13.25
CA GLN A 51 -2.58 -13.60 -13.93
C GLN A 51 -2.69 -12.54 -15.02
N SER A 52 -3.61 -12.75 -15.96
CA SER A 52 -3.98 -11.72 -16.94
C SER A 52 -4.44 -10.44 -16.24
N TYR A 53 -3.97 -9.31 -16.75
CA TYR A 53 -4.38 -7.99 -16.30
C TYR A 53 -5.89 -7.76 -16.48
N ASP A 54 -6.50 -8.35 -17.50
CA ASP A 54 -7.95 -8.24 -17.74
C ASP A 54 -8.76 -8.96 -16.65
N ASN A 55 -8.37 -10.18 -16.28
CA ASN A 55 -9.03 -10.90 -15.18
C ASN A 55 -8.92 -10.13 -13.86
N TYR A 56 -7.75 -9.55 -13.59
CA TYR A 56 -7.55 -8.68 -12.43
C TYR A 56 -8.46 -7.46 -12.46
N ARG A 57 -8.55 -6.78 -13.62
CA ARG A 57 -9.44 -5.62 -13.79
C ARG A 57 -10.91 -5.99 -13.59
N ILE A 58 -11.36 -7.08 -14.19
CA ILE A 58 -12.73 -7.58 -14.04
C ILE A 58 -13.06 -7.79 -12.55
N GLU A 59 -12.17 -8.43 -11.78
CA GLU A 59 -12.38 -8.62 -10.36
C GLU A 59 -12.40 -7.29 -9.57
N VAL A 60 -11.51 -6.34 -9.89
CA VAL A 60 -11.51 -5.01 -9.26
C VAL A 60 -12.83 -4.28 -9.55
N TYR A 61 -13.29 -4.26 -10.80
CA TYR A 61 -14.56 -3.60 -11.14
C TYR A 61 -15.77 -4.32 -10.53
N ARG A 62 -15.74 -5.65 -10.43
CA ARG A 62 -16.79 -6.41 -9.74
C ARG A 62 -16.95 -5.93 -8.29
N GLN A 63 -15.85 -5.58 -7.60
CA GLN A 63 -15.88 -5.04 -6.25
C GLN A 63 -16.29 -3.57 -6.20
N LEU A 64 -15.74 -2.73 -7.08
CA LEU A 64 -16.03 -1.29 -7.11
C LEU A 64 -17.47 -0.96 -7.57
N ASN A 65 -18.10 -1.86 -8.33
CA ASN A 65 -19.48 -1.71 -8.78
C ASN A 65 -20.50 -2.21 -7.73
N ASP A 66 -20.06 -2.65 -6.55
CA ASP A 66 -20.98 -2.96 -5.45
C ASP A 66 -21.56 -1.67 -4.86
N THR A 67 -22.74 -1.29 -5.35
CA THR A 67 -23.47 -0.10 -4.91
C THR A 67 -24.21 -0.29 -3.58
N LEU A 68 -24.27 -1.51 -3.05
CA LEU A 68 -24.81 -1.74 -1.71
C LEU A 68 -23.79 -1.34 -0.64
N THR A 69 -22.50 -1.53 -0.93
CA THR A 69 -21.40 -1.23 0.00
C THR A 69 -20.76 0.13 -0.27
N TYR A 70 -20.58 0.51 -1.54
CA TYR A 70 -19.82 1.70 -1.93
C TYR A 70 -20.67 2.75 -2.65
N ALA A 71 -20.35 4.02 -2.41
CA ALA A 71 -20.92 5.15 -3.13
C ALA A 71 -19.84 5.83 -3.99
N ARG A 72 -20.18 6.15 -5.23
CA ARG A 72 -19.27 6.86 -6.12
C ARG A 72 -19.11 8.32 -5.67
N LEU A 73 -17.85 8.76 -5.54
CA LEU A 73 -17.55 10.16 -5.29
C LEU A 73 -17.78 11.00 -6.55
N THR A 74 -18.36 12.18 -6.37
CA THR A 74 -18.62 13.15 -7.45
C THR A 74 -17.44 14.10 -7.69
N PHE A 75 -16.52 14.22 -6.72
CA PHE A 75 -15.30 15.03 -6.80
C PHE A 75 -14.22 14.48 -5.84
N ASP A 76 -12.98 14.90 -6.02
CA ASP A 76 -11.88 14.57 -5.10
C ASP A 76 -12.00 15.37 -3.78
N PRO A 77 -12.26 14.71 -2.63
CA PRO A 77 -12.47 15.39 -1.36
C PRO A 77 -11.16 15.74 -0.63
N THR A 78 -9.98 15.46 -1.20
CA THR A 78 -8.68 15.60 -0.52
C THR A 78 -8.48 16.99 0.07
N LYS A 79 -8.69 18.07 -0.70
CA LYS A 79 -8.53 19.45 -0.20
C LYS A 79 -9.55 19.81 0.87
N LYS A 80 -10.79 19.32 0.74
CA LYS A 80 -11.83 19.51 1.75
C LYS A 80 -11.43 18.86 3.08
N PHE A 81 -10.90 17.64 3.05
CA PHE A 81 -10.43 16.95 4.25
C PHE A 81 -9.17 17.59 4.82
N GLN A 82 -8.23 18.01 3.98
CA GLN A 82 -7.01 18.71 4.40
C GLN A 82 -7.34 20.00 5.18
N MET A 83 -8.30 20.79 4.70
CA MET A 83 -8.78 21.99 5.39
C MET A 83 -9.42 21.65 6.75
N ARG A 84 -10.23 20.59 6.82
CA ARG A 84 -10.83 20.14 8.08
C ARG A 84 -9.77 19.71 9.09
N ILE A 85 -8.76 18.97 8.64
CA ILE A 85 -7.64 18.54 9.47
C ILE A 85 -6.89 19.76 10.01
N GLN A 86 -6.57 20.73 9.14
CA GLN A 86 -5.91 21.97 9.56
C GLN A 86 -6.71 22.70 10.65
N ASN A 87 -8.01 22.87 10.47
CA ASN A 87 -8.88 23.51 11.47
C ASN A 87 -8.85 22.78 12.82
N HIS A 88 -8.84 21.44 12.83
CA HIS A 88 -8.73 20.66 14.06
C HIS A 88 -7.35 20.77 14.72
N ILE A 89 -6.28 20.81 13.92
CA ILE A 89 -4.92 21.03 14.42
C ILE A 89 -4.81 22.41 15.07
N ASP A 90 -5.33 23.46 14.42
CA ASP A 90 -5.29 24.82 14.94
C ASP A 90 -6.10 24.95 16.24
N LEU A 91 -7.28 24.34 16.31
CA LEU A 91 -8.05 24.27 17.55
C LEU A 91 -7.29 23.53 18.67
N GLY A 92 -6.67 22.39 18.35
CA GLY A 92 -5.88 21.62 19.31
C GLY A 92 -4.67 22.39 19.83
N LYS A 93 -4.03 23.22 19.00
CA LYS A 93 -2.97 24.13 19.43
C LYS A 93 -3.49 25.25 20.34
N GLN A 94 -4.63 25.85 20.00
CA GLN A 94 -5.26 26.91 20.81
C GLN A 94 -5.66 26.41 22.20
N MET A 95 -6.12 25.16 22.29
CA MET A 95 -6.48 24.49 23.54
C MET A 95 -5.28 23.86 24.27
N GLU A 96 -4.06 24.03 23.76
CA GLU A 96 -2.82 23.44 24.30
C GLU A 96 -2.84 21.90 24.39
N TYR A 97 -3.69 21.24 23.60
CA TYR A 97 -3.72 19.77 23.48
C TYR A 97 -2.63 19.23 22.56
N LEU A 98 -2.15 20.06 21.63
CA LEU A 98 -1.12 19.70 20.66
C LEU A 98 0.08 20.63 20.78
N ASP A 99 1.26 20.05 20.98
CA ASP A 99 2.51 20.78 20.80
C ASP A 99 2.79 21.06 19.30
N LEU A 100 3.73 21.97 19.04
CA LEU A 100 4.07 22.38 17.68
C LEU A 100 4.56 21.20 16.83
N LYS A 101 5.31 20.27 17.43
CA LYS A 101 5.89 19.12 16.73
C LYS A 101 4.82 18.14 16.28
N THR A 102 3.86 17.86 17.15
CA THR A 102 2.71 17.00 16.89
C THR A 102 1.81 17.64 15.84
N ALA A 103 1.53 18.93 15.96
CA ALA A 103 0.75 19.66 14.96
C ALA A 103 1.39 19.60 13.56
N GLN A 104 2.71 19.77 13.47
CA GLN A 104 3.45 19.64 12.20
C GLN A 104 3.40 18.21 11.65
N PHE A 105 3.54 17.20 12.51
CA PHE A 105 3.46 15.79 12.10
C PHE A 105 2.07 15.42 11.54
N LEU A 106 1.00 15.95 12.14
CA LEU A 106 -0.38 15.64 11.76
C LEU A 106 -0.79 16.25 10.41
N PHE A 107 -0.13 17.30 9.95
CA PHE A 107 -0.46 17.96 8.70
C PHE A 107 0.37 17.43 7.53
N VAL A 108 -0.31 17.03 6.45
CA VAL A 108 0.33 16.58 5.20
C VAL A 108 -0.05 17.56 4.09
N GLU A 109 0.91 18.30 3.55
CA GLU A 109 0.67 19.32 2.51
C GLU A 109 0.38 18.69 1.13
N TYR A 110 1.12 17.64 0.78
CA TYR A 110 1.05 16.94 -0.51
C TYR A 110 0.78 15.44 -0.29
N PRO A 111 -0.45 15.05 0.08
CA PRO A 111 -0.77 13.66 0.38
C PRO A 111 -0.79 12.80 -0.89
N ARG A 112 -0.36 11.55 -0.77
CA ARG A 112 -0.53 10.53 -1.81
C ARG A 112 -1.97 10.05 -1.84
N HIS A 113 -2.56 9.96 -3.03
CA HIS A 113 -3.86 9.31 -3.22
C HIS A 113 -3.77 7.81 -2.85
N PRO A 114 -4.66 7.31 -1.98
CA PRO A 114 -4.69 5.90 -1.65
C PRO A 114 -4.92 5.02 -2.89
N VAL A 115 -4.19 3.92 -2.98
CA VAL A 115 -4.25 3.02 -4.14
C VAL A 115 -4.94 1.72 -3.77
N LEU A 116 -6.00 1.38 -4.50
CA LEU A 116 -6.67 0.08 -4.41
C LEU A 116 -5.92 -0.98 -5.23
N TYR A 117 -5.68 -2.13 -4.63
CA TYR A 117 -5.29 -3.34 -5.32
C TYR A 117 -5.91 -4.56 -4.65
N THR A 118 -5.86 -5.73 -5.32
CA THR A 118 -6.38 -6.97 -4.75
C THR A 118 -5.29 -8.02 -4.55
N LEU A 119 -5.46 -8.84 -3.50
CA LEU A 119 -4.70 -10.07 -3.30
C LEU A 119 -5.56 -11.28 -3.67
N PRO A 120 -5.16 -12.13 -4.63
CA PRO A 120 -5.97 -13.27 -5.06
C PRO A 120 -6.09 -14.33 -3.97
N LYS A 121 -7.33 -14.73 -3.66
CA LYS A 121 -7.67 -15.81 -2.73
C LYS A 121 -7.68 -17.17 -3.43
N ILE A 122 -6.52 -17.62 -3.91
CA ILE A 122 -6.36 -18.90 -4.65
C ILE A 122 -6.82 -20.15 -3.87
N HIS A 123 -6.89 -20.06 -2.54
CA HIS A 123 -7.43 -21.10 -1.67
C HIS A 123 -8.97 -21.21 -1.69
N LYS A 124 -9.67 -20.27 -2.34
CA LYS A 124 -11.13 -20.28 -2.54
C LYS A 124 -11.50 -20.76 -3.93
N ASP A 125 -10.80 -20.26 -4.93
CA ASP A 125 -10.93 -20.69 -6.33
C ASP A 125 -9.54 -20.57 -6.99
N PRO A 126 -8.93 -21.67 -7.45
CA PRO A 126 -7.62 -21.64 -8.09
C PRO A 126 -7.66 -21.12 -9.54
N ILE A 127 -8.83 -21.10 -10.19
CA ILE A 127 -9.01 -20.70 -11.59
C ILE A 127 -9.41 -19.23 -11.69
N ARG A 128 -10.36 -18.78 -10.87
CA ARG A 128 -10.84 -17.39 -10.78
C ARG A 128 -10.87 -16.91 -9.33
N PRO A 129 -9.69 -16.69 -8.72
CA PRO A 129 -9.61 -16.33 -7.30
C PRO A 129 -10.29 -14.99 -7.02
N PRO A 130 -11.25 -14.93 -6.08
CA PRO A 130 -11.77 -13.66 -5.59
C PRO A 130 -10.63 -12.82 -5.00
N GLY A 131 -10.67 -11.51 -5.21
CA GLY A 131 -9.67 -10.59 -4.66
C GLY A 131 -9.99 -10.20 -3.22
N ARG A 132 -9.00 -10.15 -2.32
CA ARG A 132 -9.09 -9.33 -1.10
C ARG A 132 -8.76 -7.89 -1.48
N PRO A 133 -9.70 -6.93 -1.40
CA PRO A 133 -9.37 -5.52 -1.62
C PRO A 133 -8.42 -5.03 -0.53
N ILE A 134 -7.38 -4.31 -0.93
CA ILE A 134 -6.45 -3.60 -0.06
C ILE A 134 -6.34 -2.17 -0.57
N VAL A 135 -6.54 -1.21 0.33
CA VAL A 135 -6.28 0.21 0.06
C VAL A 135 -4.96 0.55 0.73
N SER A 136 -3.91 0.79 -0.06
CA SER A 136 -2.67 1.34 0.49
C SER A 136 -2.86 2.82 0.74
N ALA A 137 -2.84 3.19 2.03
CA ALA A 137 -2.95 4.56 2.51
C ALA A 137 -1.59 5.12 2.98
N ASN A 138 -0.48 4.53 2.54
CA ASN A 138 0.86 5.01 2.88
C ASN A 138 1.09 6.38 2.25
N ASP A 139 1.68 7.29 3.03
CA ASP A 139 1.90 8.70 2.71
C ASP A 139 0.60 9.46 2.35
N SER A 140 -0.55 8.89 2.73
CA SER A 140 -1.85 9.51 2.45
C SER A 140 -2.25 10.51 3.53
N LEU A 141 -3.27 11.30 3.21
CA LEU A 141 -3.74 12.41 4.05
C LEU A 141 -4.01 12.03 5.51
N LEU A 142 -4.52 10.82 5.77
CA LEU A 142 -4.95 10.38 7.09
C LEU A 142 -3.90 9.53 7.82
N GLU A 143 -2.78 9.19 7.18
CA GLU A 143 -1.80 8.28 7.76
C GLU A 143 -1.18 8.81 9.07
N PRO A 144 -0.73 10.09 9.17
CA PRO A 144 -0.17 10.58 10.44
C PRO A 144 -1.19 10.59 11.57
N ILE A 145 -2.45 10.89 11.26
CA ILE A 145 -3.55 10.87 12.23
C ILE A 145 -3.78 9.43 12.72
N ALA A 146 -3.81 8.45 11.81
CA ALA A 146 -3.96 7.04 12.19
C ALA A 146 -2.81 6.58 13.10
N LYS A 147 -1.56 6.91 12.74
CA LYS A 147 -0.36 6.63 13.56
C LYS A 147 -0.42 7.30 14.94
N TYR A 148 -0.90 8.55 14.97
CA TYR A 148 -1.06 9.29 16.21
C TYR A 148 -2.10 8.62 17.10
N ILE A 149 -3.27 8.29 16.58
CA ILE A 149 -4.33 7.62 17.36
C ILE A 149 -3.88 6.26 17.89
N ASP A 150 -3.22 5.44 17.06
CA ASP A 150 -2.68 4.12 17.44
C ASP A 150 -1.68 4.19 18.61
N LEU A 151 -0.96 5.31 18.76
CA LEU A 151 -0.08 5.53 19.90
C LEU A 151 -0.83 5.67 21.23
N PHE A 152 -2.05 6.22 21.20
CA PHE A 152 -2.82 6.55 22.41
C PHE A 152 -3.94 5.55 22.71
N ILE A 153 -4.48 4.85 21.71
CA ILE A 153 -5.49 3.82 21.89
C ILE A 153 -4.78 2.47 21.98
N LYS A 154 -4.68 1.92 23.19
CA LYS A 154 -4.23 0.54 23.47
C LYS A 154 -5.41 -0.37 23.76
#